data_AF-A0A7V1QS32-F1
#
_entry.id   AF-A0A7V1QS32-F1
#
_cell.length_a   1.000
_cell.length_b   1.000
_cell.length_c   1.000
_cell.angle_alpha   90.00
_cell.angle_beta   90.00
_cell.angle_gamma   90.00
#
_symmetry.space_group_name_H-M   'P 1'
#
loop_
_entity.id
_entity.type
_entity.pdbx_description
1 polymer ?
#
loop_
_entity_poly.entity_id
_entity_poly.type
_entity_poly.pdbx_seq_one_letter_code
_entity_poly.pdbx_strand_id
1 'polypeptide(L)'
;MIALILIAIIATDIAVAVLFLAVRRHLAGPSPGELDAALAAEAEELAAALRAQADQAAAELRRQRLHLQQMLAGLERQATAALSPITRREVMELVADGLSFRAIAARTGLSVEEVRLMVAMEEDARRAA
;
A
#
# COMPACT_ATOMS: atom_id res chain seq x y z
N MET A 1 -2.37 -3.66 -11.86
CA MET A 1 -3.12 -3.20 -13.05
C MET A 1 -2.83 -1.73 -13.37
N ILE A 2 -2.98 -0.79 -12.42
CA ILE A 2 -2.68 0.65 -12.63
C ILE A 2 -1.22 0.91 -13.05
N ALA A 3 -0.24 0.23 -12.44
CA ALA A 3 1.18 0.37 -12.79
C ALA A 3 1.50 -0.03 -14.25
N LEU A 4 0.82 -1.03 -14.80
CA LEU A 4 1.00 -1.47 -16.20
C LEU A 4 0.46 -0.44 -17.18
N ILE A 5 -0.65 0.24 -16.83
CA ILE A 5 -1.23 1.31 -17.65
C ILE A 5 -0.28 2.51 -17.71
N LEU A 6 0.31 2.90 -16.57
CA LEU A 6 1.29 3.98 -16.49
C LEU A 6 2.54 3.70 -17.33
N ILE A 7 3.07 2.47 -17.30
CA ILE A 7 4.22 2.07 -18.12
C ILE A 7 3.88 2.13 -19.61
N ALA A 8 2.68 1.69 -20.00
CA ALA A 8 2.24 1.73 -21.40
C ALA A 8 2.10 3.16 -21.93
N ILE A 9 1.59 4.10 -21.12
CA ILE A 9 1.47 5.51 -21.49
C ILE A 9 2.87 6.12 -21.69
N ILE A 10 3.78 5.92 -20.73
CA ILE A 10 5.16 6.43 -20.82
C ILE A 10 5.89 5.87 -22.04
N ALA A 11 5.73 4.57 -22.33
CA ALA A 11 6.35 3.95 -23.50
C ALA A 11 5.82 4.53 -24.82
N THR A 12 4.55 4.90 -24.87
CA THR A 12 3.92 5.49 -26.06
C THR A 12 4.43 6.91 -26.30
N ASP A 13 4.53 7.74 -25.26
CA ASP A 13 5.05 9.10 -25.36
C ASP A 13 6.52 9.13 -25.80
N ILE A 14 7.34 8.20 -25.29
CA ILE A 14 8.73 8.06 -25.72
C ILE A 14 8.80 7.68 -27.21
N ALA A 15 7.97 6.75 -27.67
CA ALA A 15 7.93 6.35 -29.08
C ALA A 15 7.54 7.50 -30.02
N VAL A 16 6.57 8.32 -29.62
CA VAL A 16 6.13 9.51 -30.39
C VAL A 16 7.25 10.55 -30.46
N ALA A 17 7.93 10.82 -29.34
CA ALA A 17 9.05 11.77 -29.30
C ALA A 17 10.20 11.33 -30.22
N VAL A 18 10.56 10.05 -30.21
CA VAL A 18 11.61 9.48 -31.08
C VAL A 18 11.21 9.58 -32.55
N LEU A 19 9.96 9.26 -32.89
CA LEU A 19 9.47 9.32 -34.27
C LEU A 19 9.46 10.77 -34.79
N PHE A 20 9.05 11.73 -33.97
CA PHE A 20 9.09 13.15 -34.31
C PHE A 20 10.51 13.64 -34.60
N LEU A 21 11.48 13.26 -33.75
CA LEU A 21 12.90 13.58 -33.94
C LEU A 21 13.46 13.00 -35.25
N ALA A 22 13.11 11.74 -35.55
CA ALA A 22 13.54 11.05 -36.75
C ALA A 22 12.98 11.70 -38.04
N VAL A 23 11.70 12.09 -38.03
CA VAL A 23 11.04 12.77 -39.16
C VAL A 23 11.61 14.18 -39.36
N ARG A 24 11.84 14.92 -38.27
CA ARG A 24 12.46 16.26 -38.32
C ARG A 24 13.88 16.22 -38.90
N ARG A 25 14.66 15.21 -38.52
CA ARG A 25 16.02 14.96 -39.04
C ARG A 25 16.04 14.61 -40.53
N HIS A 26 14.93 14.08 -41.07
CA HIS A 26 14.82 13.75 -42.49
C HIS A 26 14.40 14.93 -43.37
N LEU A 27 13.67 15.91 -42.80
CA LEU A 27 13.09 17.04 -43.53
C LEU A 27 13.94 18.32 -43.51
N ALA A 28 14.74 18.53 -42.46
CA ALA A 28 15.71 19.61 -42.43
C ALA A 28 17.07 19.03 -42.86
N GLY A 29 17.77 19.67 -43.79
CA GLY A 29 19.19 19.43 -44.04
C GLY A 29 20.01 20.58 -43.43
N PRO A 30 20.45 20.50 -42.17
CA PRO A 30 21.33 21.48 -41.54
C PRO A 30 22.80 21.10 -41.76
N SER A 31 23.69 22.08 -41.62
CA SER A 31 25.13 21.82 -41.63
C SER A 31 25.53 20.97 -40.40
N PRO A 32 26.60 20.14 -40.48
CA PRO A 32 26.95 19.17 -39.42
C PRO A 32 27.10 19.80 -38.02
N GLY A 33 27.63 21.02 -37.92
CA GLY A 33 27.82 21.71 -36.63
C GLY A 33 26.55 22.29 -36.00
N GLU A 34 25.54 22.65 -36.81
CA GLU A 34 24.25 23.14 -36.31
C GLU A 34 23.34 21.97 -35.85
N LEU A 35 23.49 20.81 -36.49
CA LEU A 35 22.85 19.55 -36.09
C LEU A 35 23.32 19.10 -34.70
N ASP A 36 24.63 19.14 -34.46
CA ASP A 36 25.20 18.71 -33.18
C ASP A 36 24.80 19.64 -32.03
N ALA A 37 24.77 20.96 -32.27
CA ALA A 37 24.31 21.94 -31.28
C ALA A 37 22.80 21.83 -30.98
N ALA A 38 21.98 21.62 -32.01
CA ALA A 38 20.54 21.42 -31.85
C ALA A 38 20.23 20.11 -31.11
N LEU A 39 20.94 19.02 -31.43
CA LEU A 39 20.80 17.74 -30.75
C LEU A 39 21.26 17.81 -29.28
N ALA A 40 22.32 18.55 -28.98
CA ALA A 40 22.77 18.76 -27.61
C ALA A 40 21.72 19.53 -26.78
N ALA A 41 21.15 20.60 -27.34
CA ALA A 41 20.09 21.37 -26.68
C ALA A 41 18.82 20.52 -26.45
N GLU A 42 18.42 19.73 -27.45
CA GLU A 42 17.23 18.86 -27.35
C GLU A 42 17.47 17.71 -26.33
N ALA A 43 18.70 17.19 -26.24
CA ALA A 43 19.08 16.21 -25.22
C ALA A 43 19.09 16.79 -23.80
N GLU A 44 19.56 18.03 -23.62
CA GLU A 44 19.53 18.72 -22.33
C GLU A 44 18.09 19.01 -21.87
N GLU A 45 17.23 19.47 -22.80
CA GLU A 45 15.81 19.71 -22.50
C GLU A 45 15.09 18.42 -22.12
N LEU A 46 15.36 17.32 -22.85
CA LEU A 46 14.78 16.02 -22.55
C LEU A 46 15.30 15.44 -21.22
N ALA A 47 16.58 15.64 -20.91
CA ALA A 47 17.15 15.25 -19.61
C ALA A 47 16.54 16.05 -18.46
N ALA A 48 16.32 17.36 -18.64
CA ALA A 48 15.65 18.20 -17.66
C ALA A 48 14.20 17.76 -17.43
N ALA A 49 13.46 17.46 -18.51
CA ALA A 49 12.08 16.97 -18.44
C ALA A 49 11.99 15.61 -17.73
N LEU A 50 12.87 14.66 -18.06
CA LEU A 50 12.93 13.36 -17.39
C LEU A 50 13.25 13.49 -15.90
N ARG A 51 14.14 14.42 -15.54
CA ARG A 51 14.48 14.68 -14.13
C ARG A 51 13.30 15.26 -13.36
N ALA A 52 12.58 16.21 -13.95
CA ALA A 52 11.36 16.76 -13.37
C ALA A 52 10.26 15.69 -13.20
N GLN A 53 10.10 14.79 -14.18
CA GLN A 53 9.17 13.66 -14.09
C GLN A 53 9.56 12.69 -12.98
N ALA A 54 10.86 12.37 -12.84
CA ALA A 54 11.35 11.51 -11.78
C ALA A 54 11.08 12.10 -10.38
N ASP A 55 11.30 13.41 -10.22
CA ASP A 55 11.04 14.12 -8.96
C ASP A 55 9.54 14.13 -8.62
N GLN A 56 8.68 14.35 -9.63
CA GLN A 56 7.22 14.27 -9.47
C GLN A 56 6.77 12.86 -9.07
N ALA A 57 7.28 11.83 -9.74
CA ALA A 57 6.97 10.44 -9.41
C ALA A 57 7.42 10.06 -7.98
N ALA A 58 8.60 10.52 -7.56
CA ALA A 58 9.10 10.30 -6.21
C ALA A 58 8.29 11.06 -5.14
N ALA A 59 7.80 12.25 -5.45
CA ALA A 59 6.89 12.99 -4.58
C ALA A 59 5.54 12.28 -4.43
N GLU A 60 4.99 11.77 -5.53
CA GLU A 60 3.72 11.06 -5.53
C GLU A 60 3.80 9.74 -4.75
N LEU A 61 4.86 8.96 -4.95
CA LEU A 61 5.09 7.73 -4.19
C LEU A 61 5.17 7.99 -2.68
N ARG A 62 5.81 9.08 -2.26
CA ARG A 62 5.87 9.51 -0.86
C ARG A 62 4.47 9.83 -0.31
N ARG A 63 3.64 10.54 -1.07
CA ARG A 63 2.26 10.86 -0.69
C ARG A 63 1.41 9.59 -0.54
N GLN A 64 1.50 8.68 -1.51
CA GLN A 64 0.78 7.40 -1.46
C GLN A 64 1.22 6.54 -0.27
N ARG A 65 2.53 6.48 0.02
CA ARG A 65 3.04 5.75 1.19
C ARG A 65 2.49 6.32 2.51
N LEU A 66 2.47 7.65 2.66
CA LEU A 66 1.90 8.29 3.85
C LEU A 66 0.40 8.00 3.97
N HIS A 67 -0.35 8.05 2.88
CA HIS A 67 -1.77 7.72 2.88
C HIS A 67 -2.02 6.27 3.30
N LEU A 68 -1.26 5.31 2.75
CA LEU A 68 -1.35 3.91 3.14
C LEU A 68 -1.00 3.70 4.63
N GLN A 69 0.03 4.37 5.15
CA GLN A 69 0.37 4.32 6.57
C GLN A 69 -0.76 4.86 7.45
N GLN A 70 -1.42 5.94 7.04
CA GLN A 70 -2.57 6.49 7.75
C GLN A 70 -3.78 5.56 7.71
N MET A 71 -4.05 4.92 6.56
CA MET A 71 -5.11 3.92 6.43
C MET A 71 -4.83 2.71 7.31
N LEU A 72 -3.60 2.18 7.31
CA LEU A 72 -3.20 1.07 8.16
C LEU A 72 -3.34 1.43 9.64
N ALA A 73 -2.85 2.59 10.07
CA ALA A 73 -3.05 3.06 11.45
C ALA A 73 -4.53 3.29 11.80
N GLY A 74 -5.36 3.66 10.82
CA GLY A 74 -6.82 3.72 10.97
C GLY A 74 -7.42 2.34 11.19
N LEU A 75 -7.04 1.37 10.36
CA LEU A 75 -7.48 -0.03 10.44
C LEU A 75 -6.98 -0.69 11.73
N GLU A 76 -5.74 -0.46 12.16
CA GLU A 76 -5.21 -0.96 13.43
C GLU A 76 -6.01 -0.42 14.61
N ARG A 77 -6.33 0.87 14.62
CA ARG A 77 -7.17 1.46 15.68
C ARG A 77 -8.60 0.89 15.66
N GLN A 78 -9.17 0.68 14.48
CA GLN A 78 -10.49 0.06 14.35
C GLN A 78 -10.47 -1.41 14.74
N ALA A 79 -9.43 -2.16 14.38
CA ALA A 79 -9.25 -3.54 14.82
C ALA A 79 -9.06 -3.60 16.33
N THR A 80 -8.28 -2.70 16.91
CA THR A 80 -8.07 -2.61 18.38
C THR A 80 -9.33 -2.15 19.11
N ALA A 81 -10.18 -1.32 18.49
CA ALA A 81 -11.46 -0.89 19.07
C ALA A 81 -12.59 -1.93 18.90
N ALA A 82 -12.60 -2.67 17.79
CA ALA A 82 -13.49 -3.80 17.55
C ALA A 82 -13.09 -5.01 18.41
N LEU A 83 -11.79 -5.16 18.68
CA LEU A 83 -11.23 -6.00 19.73
C LEU A 83 -11.18 -5.21 21.04
N SER A 84 -12.32 -4.72 21.54
CA SER A 84 -12.39 -4.48 22.99
C SER A 84 -11.89 -5.76 23.64
N PRO A 85 -10.76 -5.76 24.36
CA PRO A 85 -10.11 -6.99 24.74
C PRO A 85 -10.98 -7.61 25.81
N ILE A 86 -11.86 -8.52 25.39
CA ILE A 86 -12.60 -9.35 26.32
C ILE A 86 -11.55 -10.20 26.98
N THR A 87 -11.26 -9.78 28.20
CA THR A 87 -10.14 -10.33 28.93
C THR A 87 -10.46 -11.76 29.29
N ARG A 88 -9.45 -12.63 29.33
CA ARG A 88 -9.61 -13.99 29.85
C ARG A 88 -10.33 -14.02 31.19
N ARG A 89 -10.04 -13.04 32.05
CA ARG A 89 -10.70 -12.83 33.34
C ARG A 89 -12.21 -12.65 33.21
N GLU A 90 -12.68 -11.80 32.30
CA GLU A 90 -14.11 -11.59 32.05
C GLU A 90 -14.80 -12.87 31.55
N VAL A 91 -14.15 -13.64 30.67
CA VAL A 91 -14.68 -14.95 30.24
C VAL A 91 -14.78 -15.91 31.43
N MET A 92 -13.76 -15.98 32.30
CA MET A 92 -13.78 -16.86 33.47
C MET A 92 -14.80 -16.43 34.53
N GLU A 93 -15.01 -15.13 34.73
CA GLU A 93 -16.07 -14.59 35.61
C GLU A 93 -17.45 -15.04 35.10
N LEU A 94 -17.73 -14.92 33.80
CA LEU A 94 -19.00 -15.39 33.23
C LEU A 94 -19.18 -16.91 33.31
N VAL A 95 -18.09 -17.68 33.21
CA VAL A 95 -18.14 -19.14 33.44
C VAL A 95 -18.42 -19.44 34.92
N ALA A 96 -17.80 -18.70 35.84
CA ALA A 96 -18.03 -18.86 37.28
C ALA A 96 -19.47 -18.50 37.68
N ASP A 97 -20.09 -17.54 36.99
CA ASP A 97 -21.51 -17.19 37.11
C ASP A 97 -22.47 -18.26 36.54
N GLY A 98 -21.93 -19.35 35.97
CA GLY A 98 -22.70 -20.48 35.46
C GLY A 98 -23.29 -20.28 34.07
N LEU A 99 -22.82 -19.29 33.29
CA LEU A 99 -23.29 -19.11 31.92
C LEU A 99 -22.78 -20.22 31.00
N SER A 100 -23.64 -20.64 30.06
CA SER A 100 -23.23 -21.55 28.99
C SER A 100 -22.28 -20.88 28.00
N PHE A 101 -21.36 -21.63 27.39
CA PHE A 101 -20.42 -21.10 26.39
C PHE A 101 -21.10 -20.38 25.21
N ARG A 102 -22.31 -20.82 24.82
CA ARG A 102 -23.10 -20.15 23.79
C ARG A 102 -23.57 -18.76 24.24
N ALA A 103 -24.00 -18.64 25.49
CA ALA A 103 -24.43 -17.35 26.06
C ALA A 103 -23.24 -16.39 26.24
N ILE A 104 -22.09 -16.92 26.66
CA ILE A 104 -20.84 -16.15 26.77
C ILE A 104 -20.40 -15.66 25.40
N ALA A 105 -20.35 -16.54 24.39
CA ALA A 105 -20.05 -16.17 23.01
C ALA A 105 -20.97 -15.06 22.48
N ALA A 106 -22.28 -15.19 22.68
CA ALA A 106 -23.24 -14.16 22.27
C ALA A 106 -23.04 -12.82 22.98
N ARG A 107 -22.66 -12.84 24.26
CA ARG A 107 -22.44 -11.64 25.09
C ARG A 107 -21.10 -10.95 24.80
N THR A 108 -20.10 -11.74 24.42
CA THR A 108 -18.73 -11.29 24.19
C THR A 108 -18.43 -11.05 22.70
N GLY A 109 -19.27 -11.53 21.78
CA GLY A 109 -18.94 -11.51 20.36
C GLY A 109 -17.81 -12.47 19.98
N LEU A 110 -17.34 -13.31 20.91
CA LEU A 110 -16.42 -14.42 20.65
C LEU A 110 -17.18 -15.58 20.01
N SER A 111 -16.47 -16.42 19.27
CA SER A 111 -16.99 -17.73 18.87
C SER A 111 -17.04 -18.69 20.07
N VAL A 112 -17.93 -19.68 20.02
CA VAL A 112 -18.03 -20.72 21.05
C VAL A 112 -16.71 -21.50 21.19
N GLU A 113 -15.95 -21.63 20.10
CA GLU A 113 -14.68 -22.33 20.09
C GLU A 113 -13.57 -21.52 20.79
N GLU A 114 -13.51 -20.20 20.57
CA GLU A 114 -12.61 -19.32 21.31
C GLU A 114 -12.88 -19.36 22.82
N VAL A 115 -14.15 -19.34 23.23
CA VAL A 115 -14.54 -19.47 24.64
C VAL A 115 -14.06 -20.81 25.21
N ARG A 116 -14.24 -21.93 24.50
CA ARG A 116 -13.75 -23.25 24.94
C ARG A 116 -12.24 -23.28 25.09
N LEU A 117 -11.51 -22.75 24.11
CA LEU A 117 -10.05 -22.72 24.12
C LEU A 117 -9.55 -21.93 25.34
N MET A 118 -10.15 -20.78 25.63
CA MET A 118 -9.78 -19.94 26.77
C MET A 118 -10.01 -20.64 28.10
N VAL A 119 -11.10 -21.39 28.26
CA VAL A 119 -11.39 -22.19 29.47
C VAL A 119 -10.40 -23.34 29.62
N ALA A 120 -10.14 -24.09 28.54
CA ALA A 120 -9.21 -25.22 28.57
C ALA A 120 -7.79 -24.79 28.98
N MET A 121 -7.29 -23.69 28.40
CA MET A 121 -5.96 -23.15 28.76
C MET A 121 -5.86 -22.72 30.23
N GLU A 122 -6.95 -22.24 30.82
CA GLU A 122 -7.00 -21.83 32.22
C GLU A 122 -7.04 -23.04 33.16
N GLU A 123 -7.79 -24.09 32.80
CA GLU A 123 -7.81 -25.35 33.55
C GLU A 123 -6.44 -26.03 33.53
N ASP A 124 -5.77 -26.04 32.39
CA ASP A 124 -4.41 -26.59 32.26
C ASP A 124 -3.40 -25.79 33.09
N ALA A 125 -3.50 -24.46 33.08
CA ALA A 125 -2.66 -23.59 33.90
C ALA A 125 -2.88 -23.82 35.41
N ARG A 126 -4.13 -24.04 35.86
CA ARG A 126 -4.42 -24.37 37.27
C ARG A 126 -3.95 -25.76 37.69
N ARG A 127 -3.94 -26.73 36.78
CA ARG A 127 -3.44 -28.09 37.07
C ARG A 127 -1.92 -28.14 37.13
N ALA A 128 -1.24 -27.22 36.45
CA ALA A 128 0.22 -27.12 36.41
C ALA A 128 0.83 -26.29 37.56
N ALA A 129 0.00 -25.59 38.34
CA ALA A 129 0.39 -24.77 39.49
C ALA A 129 0.18 -25.53 40.81
#